data_AF-A0A3D6BE14-F1
#
_entry.id   AF-A0A3D6BE14-F1
#
_cell.length_a   1.000
_cell.length_b   1.000
_cell.length_c   1.000
_cell.angle_alpha   90.00
_cell.angle_beta   90.00
_cell.angle_gamma   90.00
#
_symmetry.space_group_name_H-M   'P 1'
#
loop_
_entity.id
_entity.type
_entity.pdbx_description
1 polymer ?
#
loop_
_entity_poly.entity_id
_entity_poly.type
_entity_poly.pdbx_seq_one_letter_code
_entity_poly.pdbx_strand_id
1 'polypeptide(L)'
;MTLNITEFPYYKPIILDILLTDGWIIFLIIVIAIIIWILISEKNDLQKRLTKFIDKVKEKETALKEQELLFDKKEAELKVSYQNWALSELEKFKNAEISNAAGVLLQKWKIENEAAIRQDAINRSYSVNLGKITEHLMPFHINFPFNPKDARFIGSPIDMIVFDGHSDKKEDIVIYIVEIKTGNSKLTEIQKKIKEATIRGNIRWAEINPDETIEEL
;
A
#
# COMPACT_ATOMS: atom_id res chain seq x y z
N MET A 1 138.85 -26.15 -43.75
CA MET A 1 139.13 -24.69 -43.83
C MET A 1 137.81 -23.98 -44.11
N THR A 2 137.62 -22.78 -43.53
CA THR A 2 136.60 -21.76 -43.89
C THR A 2 135.09 -22.04 -43.76
N LEU A 3 134.36 -20.98 -43.41
CA LEU A 3 132.91 -20.85 -43.30
C LEU A 3 132.22 -20.80 -44.68
N ASN A 4 130.92 -21.14 -44.70
CA ASN A 4 129.77 -20.40 -45.29
C ASN A 4 128.54 -21.36 -45.28
N ILE A 5 127.40 -21.10 -44.64
CA ILE A 5 126.41 -19.99 -44.82
C ILE A 5 126.04 -19.90 -46.31
N THR A 6 124.82 -20.19 -46.78
CA THR A 6 123.47 -19.87 -46.27
C THR A 6 122.64 -21.16 -45.99
N GLU A 7 121.31 -21.22 -45.78
CA GLU A 7 120.23 -20.21 -45.75
C GLU A 7 119.05 -20.65 -44.84
N PHE A 8 118.06 -19.76 -44.71
CA PHE A 8 116.71 -19.92 -44.14
C PHE A 8 115.81 -18.94 -44.94
N PRO A 9 114.46 -19.03 -44.91
CA PRO A 9 113.58 -20.20 -45.02
C PRO A 9 112.40 -19.95 -45.99
N TYR A 10 111.67 -21.01 -46.37
CA TYR A 10 110.24 -20.86 -46.70
C TYR A 10 109.46 -22.03 -46.11
N TYR A 11 109.00 -21.86 -44.87
CA TYR A 11 107.90 -22.66 -44.32
C TYR A 11 106.64 -22.26 -45.09
N LYS A 12 106.38 -22.89 -46.25
CA LYS A 12 105.07 -22.82 -46.89
C LYS A 12 104.09 -23.48 -45.91
N PRO A 13 103.14 -22.75 -45.29
CA PRO A 13 102.40 -23.33 -44.19
C PRO A 13 101.45 -24.38 -44.77
N ILE A 14 101.62 -25.65 -44.38
CA ILE A 14 100.64 -26.71 -44.68
C ILE A 14 99.25 -26.31 -44.14
N ILE A 15 99.24 -25.54 -43.05
CA ILE A 15 98.08 -24.84 -42.47
C ILE A 15 97.36 -23.94 -43.51
N LEU A 16 98.10 -23.29 -44.42
CA LEU A 16 97.54 -22.35 -45.40
C LEU A 16 96.91 -23.06 -46.61
N ASP A 17 97.50 -24.17 -47.08
CA ASP A 17 96.90 -24.97 -48.16
C ASP A 17 95.64 -25.71 -47.65
N ILE A 18 95.64 -26.20 -46.40
CA ILE A 18 94.43 -26.74 -45.73
C ILE A 18 93.35 -25.66 -45.55
N LEU A 19 93.72 -24.44 -45.12
CA LEU A 19 92.79 -23.32 -45.01
C LEU A 19 92.14 -22.92 -46.34
N LEU A 20 92.85 -23.07 -47.47
CA LEU A 20 92.31 -22.74 -48.80
C LEU A 20 91.44 -23.85 -49.41
N THR A 21 91.68 -25.13 -49.11
CA THR A 21 90.86 -26.24 -49.64
C THR A 21 89.65 -26.57 -48.78
N ASP A 22 89.77 -26.55 -47.45
CA ASP A 22 88.69 -26.95 -46.54
C ASP A 22 87.77 -25.78 -46.12
N GLY A 23 88.16 -24.53 -46.40
CA GLY A 23 87.35 -23.34 -46.11
C GLY A 23 85.96 -23.37 -46.75
N TRP A 24 85.83 -24.02 -47.91
CA TRP A 24 84.54 -24.24 -48.60
C TRP A 24 83.60 -25.17 -47.84
N ILE A 25 84.12 -26.15 -47.10
CA ILE A 25 83.31 -27.07 -46.29
C ILE A 25 82.73 -26.32 -45.09
N ILE A 26 83.56 -25.51 -44.42
CA ILE A 26 83.12 -24.66 -43.29
C ILE A 26 82.08 -23.64 -43.76
N PHE A 27 82.32 -23.00 -44.92
CA PHE A 27 81.35 -22.10 -45.55
C PHE A 27 80.01 -22.78 -45.86
N LEU A 28 80.03 -23.99 -46.44
CA LEU A 28 78.81 -24.76 -46.69
C LEU A 28 78.05 -25.13 -45.41
N ILE A 29 78.75 -25.52 -44.34
CA ILE A 29 78.14 -25.79 -43.03
C ILE A 29 77.46 -24.53 -42.46
N ILE A 30 78.10 -23.37 -42.57
CA ILE A 30 77.53 -22.08 -42.12
C ILE A 30 76.29 -21.72 -42.96
N VAL A 31 76.35 -21.88 -44.29
CA VAL A 31 75.21 -21.64 -45.19
C VAL A 31 74.04 -22.58 -44.85
N ILE A 32 74.30 -23.87 -44.62
CA ILE A 32 73.28 -24.85 -44.21
C ILE A 32 72.69 -24.50 -42.84
N ALA A 33 73.51 -24.08 -41.87
CA ALA A 33 73.05 -23.65 -40.56
C ALA A 33 72.15 -22.40 -40.64
N ILE A 34 72.48 -21.44 -41.50
CA ILE A 34 71.65 -20.25 -41.78
C ILE A 34 70.31 -20.67 -42.42
N ILE A 35 70.33 -21.56 -43.41
CA ILE A 35 69.11 -22.07 -44.06
C ILE A 35 68.22 -22.80 -43.04
N ILE A 36 68.79 -23.68 -42.22
CA ILE A 36 68.07 -24.39 -41.14
C ILE A 36 67.48 -23.38 -40.13
N TRP A 37 68.23 -22.35 -39.75
CA TRP A 37 67.75 -21.30 -38.85
C TRP A 37 66.59 -20.50 -39.45
N ILE A 38 66.66 -20.14 -40.75
CA ILE A 38 65.56 -19.49 -41.47
C ILE A 38 64.31 -20.38 -41.48
N LEU A 39 64.44 -21.66 -41.86
CA LEU A 39 63.33 -22.62 -41.90
C LEU A 39 62.68 -22.83 -40.52
N ILE A 40 63.49 -22.89 -39.45
CA ILE A 40 63.00 -22.95 -38.06
C ILE A 40 62.29 -21.64 -37.68
N SER A 41 62.84 -20.49 -38.08
CA SER A 41 62.26 -19.16 -37.80
C SER A 41 60.90 -18.99 -38.47
N GLU A 42 60.78 -19.29 -39.76
CA GLU A 42 59.51 -19.24 -40.50
C GLU A 42 58.48 -20.22 -39.92
N LYS A 43 58.89 -21.46 -39.61
CA LYS A 43 58.02 -22.43 -38.94
C LYS A 43 57.51 -21.91 -37.60
N ASN A 44 58.36 -21.27 -36.81
CA ASN A 44 57.98 -20.68 -35.52
C ASN A 44 57.04 -19.48 -35.67
N ASP A 45 57.21 -18.64 -36.69
CA ASP A 45 56.28 -17.53 -36.95
C ASP A 45 54.92 -18.03 -37.48
N LEU A 46 54.92 -19.04 -38.37
CA LEU A 46 53.70 -19.71 -38.83
C LEU A 46 52.93 -20.35 -37.67
N GLN A 47 53.60 -21.03 -36.74
CA GLN A 47 52.96 -21.56 -35.53
C GLN A 47 52.34 -20.43 -34.69
N LYS A 48 53.07 -19.32 -34.44
CA LYS A 48 52.52 -18.16 -33.71
C LYS A 48 51.30 -17.53 -34.39
N ARG A 49 51.30 -17.43 -35.73
CA ARG A 49 50.16 -16.94 -36.52
C ARG A 49 48.96 -17.89 -36.42
N LEU A 50 49.21 -19.20 -36.48
CA LEU A 50 48.19 -20.24 -36.36
C LEU A 50 47.54 -20.22 -34.97
N THR A 51 48.32 -20.18 -33.89
CA THR A 51 47.78 -20.09 -32.51
C THR A 51 46.93 -18.82 -32.35
N LYS A 52 47.44 -17.65 -32.76
CA LYS A 52 46.67 -16.39 -32.74
C LYS A 52 45.37 -16.43 -33.55
N PHE A 53 45.31 -17.22 -34.62
CA PHE A 53 44.08 -17.41 -35.39
C PHE A 53 43.11 -18.33 -34.67
N ILE A 54 43.59 -19.44 -34.12
CA ILE A 54 42.79 -20.37 -33.29
C ILE A 54 42.19 -19.65 -32.08
N ASP A 55 42.99 -18.84 -31.37
CA ASP A 55 42.54 -18.06 -30.22
C ASP A 55 41.42 -17.07 -30.62
N LYS A 56 41.57 -16.37 -31.74
CA LYS A 56 40.54 -15.46 -32.28
C LYS A 56 39.27 -16.17 -32.75
N VAL A 57 39.37 -17.38 -33.29
CA VAL A 57 38.20 -18.20 -33.63
C VAL A 57 37.48 -18.62 -32.35
N LYS A 58 38.23 -19.11 -31.36
CA LYS A 58 37.69 -19.54 -30.07
C LYS A 58 37.00 -18.38 -29.30
N GLU A 59 37.59 -17.19 -29.31
CA GLU A 59 37.01 -15.96 -28.75
C GLU A 59 35.67 -15.60 -29.42
N LYS A 60 35.59 -15.73 -30.76
CA LYS A 60 34.35 -15.51 -31.51
C LYS A 60 33.30 -16.59 -31.23
N GLU A 61 33.71 -17.86 -31.10
CA GLU A 61 32.80 -18.95 -30.72
C GLU A 61 32.23 -18.77 -29.31
N THR A 62 33.03 -18.28 -28.35
CA THR A 62 32.52 -17.97 -27.00
C THR A 62 31.56 -16.77 -27.03
N ALA A 63 31.91 -15.70 -27.74
CA ALA A 63 31.05 -14.53 -27.86
C ALA A 63 29.72 -14.85 -28.58
N LEU A 64 29.72 -15.76 -29.56
CA LEU A 64 28.50 -16.21 -30.24
C LEU A 64 27.59 -16.99 -29.28
N LYS A 65 28.13 -17.94 -28.52
CA LYS A 65 27.37 -18.72 -27.51
C LYS A 65 26.80 -17.84 -26.40
N GLU A 66 27.53 -16.80 -26.00
CA GLU A 66 27.03 -15.81 -25.03
C GLU A 66 25.85 -15.00 -25.60
N GLN A 67 25.86 -14.67 -26.90
CA GLN A 67 24.74 -14.00 -27.56
C GLN A 67 23.52 -14.91 -27.74
N GLU A 68 23.72 -16.18 -28.12
CA GLU A 68 22.65 -17.19 -28.19
C GLU A 68 21.98 -17.35 -26.81
N LEU A 69 22.76 -17.56 -25.75
CA LEU A 69 22.24 -17.67 -24.39
C LEU A 69 21.50 -16.39 -23.92
N LEU A 70 21.97 -15.21 -24.31
CA LEU A 70 21.29 -13.95 -24.01
C LEU A 70 19.97 -13.80 -24.79
N PHE A 71 19.91 -14.31 -26.01
CA PHE A 71 18.69 -14.33 -26.82
C PHE A 71 17.65 -15.27 -26.22
N ASP A 72 18.01 -16.51 -25.91
CA ASP A 72 17.15 -17.50 -25.25
C ASP A 72 16.60 -16.97 -23.93
N LYS A 73 17.45 -16.32 -23.13
CA LYS A 73 17.04 -15.69 -21.87
C LYS A 73 16.02 -14.57 -22.12
N LYS A 74 16.24 -13.70 -23.10
CA LYS A 74 15.29 -12.64 -23.46
C LYS A 74 13.96 -13.20 -23.97
N GLU A 75 13.98 -14.27 -24.75
CA GLU A 75 12.76 -14.93 -25.22
C GLU A 75 11.96 -15.52 -24.05
N ALA A 76 12.63 -16.18 -23.11
CA ALA A 76 12.02 -16.70 -21.89
C ALA A 76 11.43 -15.59 -21.01
N GLU A 77 12.18 -14.51 -20.77
CA GLU A 77 11.72 -13.32 -20.03
C GLU A 77 10.50 -12.66 -20.70
N LEU A 78 10.54 -12.51 -22.03
CA LEU A 78 9.45 -11.94 -22.82
C LEU A 78 8.19 -12.81 -22.75
N LYS A 79 8.34 -14.14 -22.85
CA LYS A 79 7.24 -15.10 -22.72
C LYS A 79 6.58 -15.04 -21.34
N VAL A 80 7.37 -14.99 -20.26
CA VAL A 80 6.87 -14.82 -18.89
C VAL A 80 6.17 -13.46 -18.72
N SER A 81 6.73 -12.39 -19.29
CA SER A 81 6.12 -11.06 -19.29
C SER A 81 4.75 -11.05 -19.98
N TYR A 82 4.64 -11.66 -21.17
CA TYR A 82 3.36 -11.81 -21.87
C TYR A 82 2.33 -12.65 -21.08
N GLN A 83 2.75 -13.73 -20.43
CA GLN A 83 1.86 -14.53 -19.57
C GLN A 83 1.34 -13.72 -18.39
N ASN A 84 2.22 -12.99 -17.69
CA ASN A 84 1.84 -12.13 -16.57
C ASN A 84 0.92 -10.98 -17.01
N TRP A 85 1.19 -10.36 -18.16
CA TRP A 85 0.32 -9.34 -18.75
C TRP A 85 -1.08 -9.90 -19.04
N ALA A 86 -1.17 -11.05 -19.71
CA ALA A 86 -2.44 -11.68 -20.05
C ALA A 86 -3.26 -12.08 -18.80
N LEU A 87 -2.60 -12.58 -17.75
CA LEU A 87 -3.25 -12.85 -16.46
C LEU A 87 -3.77 -11.56 -15.80
N SER A 88 -2.95 -10.49 -15.78
CA SER A 88 -3.35 -9.21 -15.19
C SER A 88 -4.54 -8.57 -15.92
N GLU A 89 -4.66 -8.77 -17.23
CA GLU A 89 -5.78 -8.27 -18.02
C GLU A 89 -7.06 -9.07 -17.76
N LEU A 90 -6.95 -10.40 -17.68
CA LEU A 90 -8.05 -11.29 -17.29
C LEU A 90 -8.60 -10.96 -15.89
N GLU A 91 -7.72 -10.66 -14.93
CA GLU A 91 -8.11 -10.24 -13.59
C GLU A 91 -8.87 -8.90 -13.60
N LYS A 92 -8.44 -7.91 -14.40
CA LYS A 92 -9.18 -6.65 -14.57
C LYS A 92 -10.58 -6.88 -15.11
N PHE A 93 -10.72 -7.70 -16.16
CA PHE A 93 -12.04 -8.03 -16.73
C PHE A 93 -12.94 -8.71 -15.70
N LYS A 94 -12.43 -9.73 -15.00
CA LYS A 94 -13.17 -10.44 -13.95
C LYS A 94 -13.60 -9.52 -12.80
N ASN A 95 -12.71 -8.63 -12.36
CA ASN A 95 -13.01 -7.68 -11.29
C ASN A 95 -14.03 -6.62 -11.73
N ALA A 96 -13.97 -6.16 -12.99
CA ALA A 96 -14.97 -5.26 -13.56
C ALA A 96 -16.35 -5.94 -13.67
N GLU A 97 -16.41 -7.20 -14.11
CA GLU A 97 -17.64 -7.99 -14.16
C GLU A 97 -18.26 -8.21 -12.77
N ILE A 98 -17.45 -8.61 -11.79
CA ILE A 98 -17.88 -8.77 -10.38
C ILE A 98 -18.41 -7.44 -9.83
N SER A 99 -17.72 -6.32 -10.09
CA SER A 99 -18.13 -4.99 -9.66
C SER A 99 -19.48 -4.58 -10.27
N ASN A 100 -19.66 -4.81 -11.58
CA ASN A 100 -20.92 -4.56 -12.27
C ASN A 100 -22.06 -5.42 -11.73
N ALA A 101 -21.82 -6.72 -11.52
CA ALA A 101 -22.81 -7.64 -10.95
C ALA A 101 -23.20 -7.24 -9.51
N ALA A 102 -22.23 -6.87 -8.67
CA ALA A 102 -22.48 -6.35 -7.33
C ALA A 102 -23.29 -5.04 -7.37
N GLY A 103 -23.00 -4.14 -8.32
CA GLY A 103 -23.78 -2.93 -8.55
C GLY A 103 -25.24 -3.21 -8.92
N VAL A 104 -25.50 -4.15 -9.83
CA VAL A 104 -26.86 -4.56 -10.22
C VAL A 104 -27.61 -5.19 -9.04
N LEU A 105 -26.97 -6.09 -8.29
CA LEU A 105 -27.57 -6.72 -7.10
C LEU A 105 -27.90 -5.68 -6.02
N LEU A 106 -27.02 -4.69 -5.79
CA LEU A 106 -27.28 -3.61 -4.85
C LEU A 106 -28.45 -2.71 -5.28
N GLN A 107 -28.57 -2.40 -6.58
CA GLN A 107 -29.71 -1.62 -7.08
C GLN A 107 -31.03 -2.40 -6.96
N LYS A 108 -31.02 -3.70 -7.28
CA LYS A 108 -32.18 -4.57 -7.09
C LYS A 108 -32.60 -4.62 -5.62
N TRP A 109 -31.65 -4.87 -4.71
CA TRP A 109 -31.91 -4.88 -3.26
C TRP A 109 -32.48 -3.54 -2.77
N LYS A 110 -31.95 -2.40 -3.25
CA LYS A 110 -32.49 -1.08 -2.93
C LYS A 110 -33.95 -0.95 -3.33
N ILE A 111 -34.29 -1.28 -4.58
CA ILE A 111 -35.68 -1.21 -5.08
C ILE A 111 -36.62 -2.10 -4.26
N GLU A 112 -36.20 -3.34 -3.97
CA GLU A 112 -36.99 -4.30 -3.18
C GLU A 112 -37.23 -3.84 -1.73
N ASN A 113 -36.26 -3.15 -1.12
CA ASN A 113 -36.33 -2.73 0.29
C ASN A 113 -36.79 -1.27 0.48
N GLU A 114 -36.85 -0.46 -0.57
CA GLU A 114 -37.16 0.98 -0.48
C GLU A 114 -38.53 1.23 0.18
N ALA A 115 -39.54 0.45 -0.18
CA ALA A 115 -40.89 0.56 0.39
C ALA A 115 -40.89 0.23 1.90
N ALA A 116 -40.18 -0.84 2.31
CA ALA A 116 -40.07 -1.23 3.71
C ALA A 116 -39.32 -0.18 4.55
N ILE A 117 -38.20 0.35 4.02
CA ILE A 117 -37.40 1.39 4.67
C ILE A 117 -38.21 2.69 4.82
N ARG A 118 -38.95 3.11 3.78
CA ARG A 118 -39.86 4.26 3.86
C ARG A 118 -40.95 4.05 4.91
N GLN A 119 -41.59 2.89 4.92
CA GLN A 119 -42.68 2.61 5.85
C GLN A 119 -42.18 2.55 7.31
N ASP A 120 -41.03 1.95 7.58
CA ASP A 120 -40.41 1.97 8.90
C ASP A 120 -40.05 3.40 9.36
N ALA A 121 -39.46 4.22 8.47
CA ALA A 121 -39.16 5.61 8.80
C ALA A 121 -40.43 6.43 9.12
N ILE A 122 -41.52 6.22 8.37
CA ILE A 122 -42.84 6.83 8.64
C ILE A 122 -43.37 6.34 9.98
N ASN A 123 -43.36 5.03 10.25
CA ASN A 123 -43.87 4.45 11.49
C ASN A 123 -43.11 4.98 12.72
N ARG A 124 -41.77 5.04 12.66
CA ARG A 124 -40.94 5.60 13.73
C ARG A 124 -41.22 7.08 13.97
N SER A 125 -41.32 7.88 12.90
CA SER A 125 -41.68 9.30 12.99
C SER A 125 -43.07 9.50 13.62
N TYR A 126 -44.06 8.71 13.17
CA TYR A 126 -45.42 8.72 13.70
C TYR A 126 -45.45 8.38 15.20
N SER A 127 -44.76 7.33 15.64
CA SER A 127 -44.69 6.94 17.06
C SER A 127 -44.07 8.05 17.93
N VAL A 128 -43.00 8.70 17.47
CA VAL A 128 -42.37 9.82 18.21
C VAL A 128 -43.29 11.04 18.29
N ASN A 129 -43.95 11.40 17.19
CA ASN A 129 -44.87 12.52 17.15
C ASN A 129 -46.13 12.26 17.99
N LEU A 130 -46.65 11.03 17.98
CA LEU A 130 -47.80 10.62 18.80
C LEU A 130 -47.48 10.70 20.29
N GLY A 131 -46.26 10.32 20.72
CA GLY A 131 -45.79 10.52 22.09
C GLY A 131 -45.85 11.98 22.52
N LYS A 132 -45.23 12.86 21.73
CA LYS A 132 -45.23 14.32 21.97
C LYS A 132 -46.62 14.94 22.02
N ILE A 133 -47.51 14.54 21.11
CA ILE A 133 -48.90 15.00 21.10
C ILE A 133 -49.64 14.49 22.35
N THR A 134 -49.38 13.25 22.76
CA THR A 134 -49.95 12.66 23.99
C THR A 134 -49.50 13.43 25.24
N GLU A 135 -48.24 13.85 25.32
CA GLU A 135 -47.72 14.70 26.42
C GLU A 135 -48.50 16.01 26.55
N HIS A 136 -48.77 16.69 25.42
CA HIS A 136 -49.53 17.96 25.39
C HIS A 136 -51.02 17.79 25.68
N LEU A 137 -51.63 16.69 25.21
CA LEU A 137 -53.07 16.43 25.35
C LEU A 137 -53.45 15.68 26.63
N MET A 138 -52.46 15.18 27.39
CA MET A 138 -52.70 14.44 28.63
C MET A 138 -53.62 15.14 29.64
N PRO A 139 -53.62 16.48 29.81
CA PRO A 139 -54.57 17.15 30.71
C PRO A 139 -56.04 16.90 30.36
N PHE A 140 -56.36 16.56 29.10
CA PHE A 140 -57.71 16.26 28.63
C PHE A 140 -58.01 14.74 28.58
N HIS A 141 -57.07 13.90 29.00
CA HIS A 141 -57.23 12.45 29.01
C HIS A 141 -58.14 12.01 30.17
N ILE A 142 -59.02 11.03 29.94
CA ILE A 142 -60.04 10.59 30.92
C ILE A 142 -59.46 10.09 32.26
N ASN A 143 -58.21 9.59 32.23
CA ASN A 143 -57.50 9.12 33.44
C ASN A 143 -56.53 10.18 34.03
N PHE A 144 -56.60 11.45 33.61
CA PHE A 144 -55.81 12.51 34.20
C PHE A 144 -56.42 12.90 35.57
N PRO A 145 -55.69 12.77 36.70
CA PRO A 145 -56.27 12.85 38.03
C PRO A 145 -56.45 14.28 38.56
N PHE A 146 -56.13 15.30 37.76
CA PHE A 146 -56.13 16.71 38.17
C PHE A 146 -57.06 17.55 37.29
N ASN A 147 -57.38 18.77 37.73
CA ASN A 147 -58.11 19.73 36.90
C ASN A 147 -57.25 20.11 35.66
N PRO A 148 -57.75 19.97 34.42
CA PRO A 148 -56.98 20.30 33.21
C PRO A 148 -56.48 21.76 33.19
N LYS A 149 -57.20 22.67 33.87
CA LYS A 149 -56.85 24.09 33.98
C LYS A 149 -55.67 24.37 34.91
N ASP A 150 -55.31 23.42 35.78
CA ASP A 150 -54.21 23.54 36.74
C ASP A 150 -52.88 22.99 36.18
N ALA A 151 -52.92 22.31 35.03
CA ALA A 151 -51.73 21.80 34.35
C ALA A 151 -51.04 22.87 33.46
N ARG A 152 -49.71 22.92 33.48
CA ARG A 152 -48.87 23.76 32.62
C ARG A 152 -47.79 22.90 31.97
N PHE A 153 -47.86 22.77 30.65
CA PHE A 153 -46.88 22.04 29.84
C PHE A 153 -45.52 22.78 29.79
N ILE A 154 -44.44 22.00 29.78
CA ILE A 154 -43.03 22.44 29.74
C ILE A 154 -42.26 21.66 28.65
N GLY A 155 -42.39 20.33 28.62
CA GLY A 155 -41.84 19.44 27.60
C GLY A 155 -40.35 19.09 27.69
N SER A 156 -39.54 19.83 28.45
CA SER A 156 -38.15 19.46 28.78
C SER A 156 -37.62 20.33 29.92
N PRO A 157 -36.91 19.78 30.92
CA PRO A 157 -36.53 18.37 31.11
C PRO A 157 -37.64 17.48 31.73
N ILE A 158 -38.83 18.04 31.97
CA ILE A 158 -40.04 17.37 32.47
C ILE A 158 -41.23 17.85 31.62
N ASP A 159 -42.26 17.02 31.46
CA ASP A 159 -43.41 17.32 30.61
C ASP A 159 -44.31 18.43 31.12
N MET A 160 -44.69 18.43 32.41
CA MET A 160 -45.58 19.46 32.97
C MET A 160 -45.44 19.68 34.48
N ILE A 161 -45.95 20.83 34.95
CA ILE A 161 -46.23 21.11 36.36
C ILE A 161 -47.73 21.25 36.54
N VAL A 162 -48.28 20.71 37.63
CA VAL A 162 -49.71 20.86 37.99
C VAL A 162 -49.83 21.60 39.32
N PHE A 163 -50.64 22.64 39.36
CA PHE A 163 -50.92 23.48 40.53
C PHE A 163 -52.28 23.11 41.12
N ASP A 164 -52.40 21.90 41.67
CA ASP A 164 -53.70 21.35 42.12
C ASP A 164 -54.35 22.25 43.18
N GLY A 165 -55.53 22.75 42.86
CA GLY A 165 -56.32 23.65 43.71
C GLY A 165 -56.41 25.09 43.21
N HIS A 166 -55.57 25.48 42.25
CA HIS A 166 -55.54 26.83 41.68
C HIS A 166 -56.89 27.23 41.04
N SER A 167 -57.48 26.37 40.20
CA SER A 167 -58.75 26.67 39.53
C SER A 167 -59.97 26.49 40.43
N ASP A 168 -59.89 25.57 41.39
CA ASP A 168 -61.01 25.20 42.26
C ASP A 168 -61.07 26.09 43.54
N LYS A 169 -60.14 27.04 43.68
CA LYS A 169 -60.00 27.94 44.85
C LYS A 169 -59.90 27.19 46.17
N LYS A 170 -59.12 26.11 46.20
CA LYS A 170 -58.74 25.44 47.45
C LYS A 170 -57.91 26.39 48.33
N GLU A 171 -57.96 26.21 49.65
CA GLU A 171 -57.18 27.02 50.59
C GLU A 171 -55.66 26.80 50.41
N ASP A 172 -55.26 25.56 50.13
CA ASP A 172 -53.89 25.17 49.81
C ASP A 172 -53.74 24.77 48.33
N ILE A 173 -52.56 25.04 47.75
CA ILE A 173 -52.16 24.58 46.41
C ILE A 173 -51.04 23.54 46.54
N VAL A 174 -51.20 22.38 45.89
CA VAL A 174 -50.16 21.36 45.81
C VAL A 174 -49.51 21.36 44.43
N ILE A 175 -48.18 21.54 44.39
CA ILE A 175 -47.41 21.58 43.15
C ILE A 175 -46.86 20.19 42.82
N TYR A 176 -47.32 19.59 41.73
CA TYR A 176 -46.82 18.32 41.20
C TYR A 176 -45.88 18.56 40.02
N ILE A 177 -44.69 17.96 40.06
CA ILE A 177 -43.78 17.84 38.92
C ILE A 177 -44.10 16.51 38.22
N VAL A 178 -44.64 16.57 36.99
CA VAL A 178 -45.27 15.43 36.32
C VAL A 178 -44.55 15.10 35.01
N GLU A 179 -44.12 13.84 34.93
CA GLU A 179 -43.58 13.21 33.73
C GLU A 179 -44.58 12.13 33.25
N ILE A 180 -44.87 12.14 31.96
CA ILE A 180 -45.82 11.28 31.28
C ILE A 180 -45.02 10.17 30.58
N LYS A 181 -45.37 8.91 30.87
CA LYS A 181 -44.78 7.76 30.17
C LYS A 181 -45.81 7.10 29.26
N THR A 182 -45.50 7.12 27.96
CA THR A 182 -46.22 6.36 26.94
C THR A 182 -45.51 5.03 26.70
N GLY A 183 -46.26 3.93 26.67
CA GLY A 183 -45.72 2.57 26.48
C GLY A 183 -44.64 2.18 27.50
N ASN A 184 -43.57 1.54 27.03
CA ASN A 184 -42.45 1.05 27.86
C ASN A 184 -41.31 2.07 28.05
N SER A 185 -41.61 3.38 27.93
CA SER A 185 -40.59 4.43 28.07
C SER A 185 -40.07 4.54 29.51
N LYS A 186 -38.74 4.68 29.66
CA LYS A 186 -38.07 4.85 30.96
C LYS A 186 -37.77 6.32 31.22
N LEU A 187 -37.56 6.68 32.49
CA LEU A 187 -37.03 7.99 32.86
C LEU A 187 -35.59 8.15 32.34
N THR A 188 -35.30 9.30 31.75
CA THR A 188 -33.93 9.72 31.40
C THR A 188 -33.12 10.02 32.68
N GLU A 189 -31.79 10.07 32.59
CA GLU A 189 -30.95 10.36 33.76
C GLU A 189 -31.23 11.74 34.37
N ILE A 190 -31.61 12.74 33.56
CA ILE A 190 -32.02 14.05 34.08
C ILE A 190 -33.38 13.99 34.78
N GLN A 191 -34.36 13.29 34.22
CA GLN A 191 -35.68 13.08 34.85
C GLN A 191 -35.57 12.31 36.18
N LYS A 192 -34.69 11.31 36.26
CA LYS A 192 -34.37 10.62 37.53
C LYS A 192 -33.82 11.58 38.57
N LYS A 193 -32.85 12.44 38.21
CA LYS A 193 -32.28 13.45 39.10
C LYS A 193 -33.34 14.45 39.59
N ILE A 194 -34.26 14.88 38.73
CA ILE A 194 -35.35 15.79 39.10
C ILE A 194 -36.35 15.10 40.04
N LYS A 195 -36.72 13.85 39.76
CA LYS A 195 -37.54 13.03 40.67
C LYS A 195 -36.89 12.90 42.05
N GLU A 196 -35.60 12.60 42.10
CA GLU A 196 -34.85 12.54 43.37
C GLU A 196 -34.79 13.89 44.09
N ALA A 197 -34.60 15.00 43.37
CA ALA A 197 -34.63 16.34 43.96
C ALA A 197 -36.01 16.66 44.56
N THR A 198 -37.09 16.30 43.85
CA THR A 198 -38.49 16.42 44.32
C THR A 198 -38.70 15.64 45.62
N ILE A 199 -38.33 14.35 45.64
CA ILE A 199 -38.50 13.46 46.80
C ILE A 199 -37.70 13.94 48.02
N ARG A 200 -36.51 14.52 47.80
CA ARG A 200 -35.64 15.04 48.86
C ARG A 200 -36.02 16.44 49.34
N GLY A 201 -37.07 17.05 48.80
CA GLY A 201 -37.47 18.43 49.12
C GLY A 201 -36.45 19.48 48.65
N ASN A 202 -35.64 19.17 47.62
CA ASN A 202 -34.69 20.09 46.99
C ASN A 202 -35.38 21.00 45.94
N ILE A 203 -36.57 21.49 46.28
CA ILE A 203 -37.30 22.51 45.53
C ILE A 203 -37.15 23.82 46.32
N ARG A 204 -36.86 24.93 45.64
CA ARG A 204 -36.67 26.25 46.25
C ARG A 204 -37.54 27.26 45.52
N TRP A 205 -38.08 28.20 46.27
CA TRP A 205 -38.70 29.41 45.74
C TRP A 205 -37.62 30.47 45.58
N ALA A 206 -37.67 31.22 44.49
CA ALA A 206 -36.79 32.36 44.23
C ALA A 206 -37.57 33.40 43.44
N GLU A 207 -37.55 34.65 43.90
CA GLU A 207 -38.11 35.79 43.19
C GLU A 207 -36.96 36.52 42.51
N ILE A 208 -37.04 36.67 41.19
CA ILE A 208 -36.04 37.36 40.38
C ILE A 208 -36.75 38.53 39.72
N ASN A 209 -36.41 39.73 40.13
CA ASN A 209 -36.83 40.96 39.49
C ASN A 209 -35.75 41.37 38.45
N PRO A 210 -36.04 41.35 37.13
CA PRO A 210 -35.04 41.71 36.10
C PRO A 210 -34.54 43.15 36.19
N ASP A 211 -35.29 44.04 36.85
CA ASP A 211 -34.98 45.47 36.97
C ASP A 211 -34.17 45.81 38.23
N GLU A 212 -33.91 44.83 39.12
CA GLU A 212 -33.08 44.98 40.32
C GLU A 212 -31.75 44.23 40.17
N THR A 213 -30.64 44.90 40.48
CA THR A 213 -29.29 44.31 40.39
C THR A 213 -29.12 43.21 41.44
N ILE A 214 -28.89 41.98 41.01
CA ILE A 214 -28.77 40.81 41.91
C ILE A 214 -27.41 40.85 42.63
N GLU A 215 -27.41 41.17 43.93
CA GLU A 215 -26.31 40.86 44.85
C GLU A 215 -26.47 39.42 45.38
N GLU A 216 -25.87 38.47 44.66
CA GLU A 216 -25.58 37.05 45.00
C GLU A 216 -26.74 36.13 45.49
N LEU A 217 -26.91 34.99 44.80
CA LEU A 217 -27.83 33.87 45.13
C LEU A 217 -27.06 32.63 45.64
#